data_AF-A0A538MBG5-F1
#
_entry.id   AF-A0A538MBG5-F1
#
_cell.length_a   1.000
_cell.length_b   1.000
_cell.length_c   1.000
_cell.angle_alpha   90.00
_cell.angle_beta   90.00
_cell.angle_gamma   90.00
#
_symmetry.space_group_name_H-M   'P 1'
#
loop_
_entity.id
_entity.type
_entity.pdbx_description
1 polymer ?
#
loop_
_entity_poly.entity_id
_entity_poly.type
_entity_poly.pdbx_seq_one_letter_code
_entity_poly.pdbx_strand_id
1 'polypeptide(L)'
;MRRLGLTAAGLAALCALALALATNGRAKPATGHTCSATDRQFIQAAAVNMTALGLWGEQYESGDAKAGEVISEAKREEKTMRAMGPTDPSLAQARRLLVGMLAEYAKALEIQQHHGNAGPHMYRAYGLANYVHGVLQKAQPALVTRGCDLTDLL
;
A
#
# COMPACT_ATOMS: atom_id res chain seq x y z
N MET A 1 63.88 10.40 -25.05
CA MET A 1 62.97 10.29 -23.89
C MET A 1 62.03 11.48 -23.87
N ARG A 2 60.77 11.26 -23.43
CA ARG A 2 59.63 12.22 -23.31
C ARG A 2 58.68 12.26 -24.51
N ARG A 3 57.52 11.59 -24.38
CA ARG A 3 56.16 12.02 -24.79
C ARG A 3 55.17 10.85 -24.65
N LEU A 4 54.89 10.39 -23.42
CA LEU A 4 53.85 9.37 -23.14
C LEU A 4 53.09 9.63 -21.82
N GLY A 5 53.14 10.86 -21.30
CA GLY A 5 52.66 11.19 -19.96
C GLY A 5 51.40 12.06 -19.87
N LEU A 6 50.59 12.17 -20.91
CA LEU A 6 49.49 13.16 -20.94
C LEU A 6 48.09 12.64 -21.30
N THR A 7 47.91 11.33 -21.52
CA THR A 7 46.60 10.79 -21.96
C THR A 7 45.89 9.92 -20.92
N ALA A 8 46.57 9.47 -19.86
CA ALA A 8 45.95 8.62 -18.84
C ALA A 8 45.14 9.40 -17.79
N ALA A 9 45.59 10.61 -17.42
CA ALA A 9 44.94 11.42 -16.38
C ALA A 9 43.60 12.03 -16.86
N GLY A 10 43.50 12.39 -18.14
CA GLY A 10 42.28 12.98 -18.71
C GLY A 10 41.10 12.00 -18.79
N LEU A 11 41.37 10.74 -19.15
CA LEU A 11 40.34 9.70 -19.22
C LEU A 11 39.82 9.30 -17.83
N ALA A 12 40.70 9.22 -16.82
CA ALA A 12 40.30 8.91 -15.45
C ALA A 12 39.40 10.02 -14.85
N ALA A 13 39.73 11.30 -15.11
CA ALA A 13 38.93 12.43 -14.65
C ALA A 13 37.54 12.49 -15.32
N LEU A 14 37.45 12.17 -16.61
CA LEU A 14 36.18 12.13 -17.34
C LEU A 14 35.29 10.96 -16.89
N CYS A 15 35.87 9.78 -16.63
CA CYS A 15 35.12 8.66 -16.07
C CYS A 15 34.62 8.94 -14.64
N ALA A 16 35.45 9.55 -13.78
CA ALA A 16 35.02 9.90 -12.42
C ALA A 16 33.88 10.93 -12.41
N LEU A 17 33.90 11.91 -13.33
CA LEU A 17 32.84 12.91 -13.46
C LEU A 17 31.53 12.30 -14.00
N ALA A 18 31.62 11.39 -14.98
CA ALA A 18 30.47 10.67 -15.52
C ALA A 18 29.83 9.73 -14.48
N LEU A 19 30.64 9.06 -13.65
CA LEU A 19 30.15 8.28 -12.53
C LEU A 19 29.51 9.17 -11.46
N ALA A 20 30.08 10.32 -11.10
CA ALA A 20 29.49 11.25 -10.14
C ALA A 20 28.13 11.82 -10.61
N LEU A 21 27.99 12.08 -11.92
CA LEU A 21 26.73 12.52 -12.53
C LEU A 21 25.68 11.39 -12.62
N ALA A 22 26.11 10.14 -12.80
CA ALA A 22 25.23 8.97 -12.81
C ALA A 22 24.84 8.48 -11.41
N THR A 23 25.67 8.72 -10.39
CA THR A 23 25.40 8.36 -8.98
C THR A 23 24.67 9.44 -8.20
N ASN A 24 24.40 10.61 -8.81
CA ASN A 24 23.33 11.49 -8.36
C ASN A 24 21.97 10.84 -8.71
N GLY A 25 21.76 9.63 -8.21
CA GLY A 25 20.46 9.04 -8.04
C GLY A 25 19.66 10.09 -7.30
N ARG A 26 18.70 10.68 -8.02
CA ARG A 26 17.68 11.58 -7.49
C ARG A 26 17.25 11.01 -6.15
N ALA A 27 17.75 11.57 -5.05
CA ALA A 27 17.23 11.26 -3.74
C ALA A 27 15.75 11.59 -3.87
N LYS A 28 14.89 10.56 -3.83
CA LYS A 28 13.45 10.78 -3.82
C LYS A 28 13.24 11.81 -2.72
N PRO A 29 12.56 12.95 -3.00
CA PRO A 29 12.28 13.91 -1.95
C PRO A 29 11.70 13.11 -0.80
N ALA A 30 12.29 13.25 0.39
CA ALA A 30 11.77 12.62 1.59
C ALA A 30 10.28 12.97 1.61
N THR A 31 9.42 11.97 1.36
CA THR A 31 7.98 12.20 1.33
C THR A 31 7.64 12.75 2.70
N GLY A 32 7.34 14.04 2.75
CA GLY A 32 7.00 14.69 4.00
C GLY A 32 5.76 14.01 4.54
N HIS A 33 5.94 13.21 5.58
CA HIS A 33 4.81 12.59 6.25
C HIS A 33 3.95 13.67 6.91
N THR A 34 2.64 13.46 6.92
CA THR A 34 1.68 14.36 7.57
C THR A 34 0.79 13.58 8.52
N CYS A 35 0.13 14.29 9.45
CA CYS A 35 -0.92 13.71 10.27
C CYS A 35 -2.04 14.74 10.46
N SER A 36 -2.84 14.92 9.40
CA SER A 36 -4.00 15.79 9.40
C SER A 36 -5.22 15.14 10.08
N ALA A 37 -6.32 15.88 10.18
CA ALA A 37 -7.58 15.32 10.64
C ALA A 37 -8.11 14.22 9.69
N THR A 38 -7.92 14.38 8.37
CA THR A 38 -8.36 13.38 7.39
C THR A 38 -7.47 12.14 7.40
N ASP A 39 -6.19 12.27 7.74
CA ASP A 39 -5.28 11.14 7.97
C ASP A 39 -5.77 10.27 9.15
N ARG A 40 -6.09 10.91 10.30
CA ARG A 40 -6.62 10.20 11.48
C ARG A 40 -7.98 9.56 11.22
N GLN A 41 -8.87 10.26 10.52
CA GLN A 41 -10.18 9.71 10.13
C GLN A 41 -10.02 8.49 9.23
N PHE A 42 -9.08 8.53 8.28
CA PHE A 42 -8.79 7.38 7.42
C PHE A 42 -8.26 6.20 8.23
N ILE A 43 -7.31 6.41 9.15
CA ILE A 43 -6.74 5.35 9.99
C ILE A 43 -7.84 4.65 10.82
N GLN A 44 -8.67 5.44 11.50
CA GLN A 44 -9.77 4.91 12.32
C GLN A 44 -10.76 4.10 11.49
N ALA A 45 -11.18 4.63 10.34
CA ALA A 45 -12.13 3.95 9.49
C ALA A 45 -11.52 2.70 8.84
N ALA A 46 -10.25 2.73 8.47
CA ALA A 46 -9.55 1.55 7.96
C ALA A 46 -9.46 0.45 9.03
N ALA A 47 -9.17 0.79 10.29
CA ALA A 47 -9.06 -0.20 11.37
C ALA A 47 -10.41 -0.87 11.66
N VAL A 48 -11.48 -0.07 11.71
CA VAL A 48 -12.86 -0.58 11.87
C VAL A 48 -13.24 -1.48 10.71
N ASN A 49 -13.01 -1.06 9.47
CA ASN A 49 -13.36 -1.85 8.29
C ASN A 49 -12.54 -3.16 8.22
N MET A 50 -11.24 -3.12 8.49
CA MET A 50 -10.42 -4.35 8.47
C MET A 50 -10.84 -5.34 9.55
N THR A 51 -11.23 -4.84 10.73
CA THR A 51 -11.78 -5.67 11.80
C THR A 51 -13.13 -6.28 11.39
N ALA A 52 -14.02 -5.48 10.82
CA ALA A 52 -15.32 -5.94 10.35
C ALA A 52 -15.15 -6.99 9.24
N LEU A 53 -14.30 -6.74 8.25
CA LEU A 53 -14.03 -7.68 7.17
C LEU A 53 -13.49 -9.02 7.68
N GLY A 54 -12.62 -9.01 8.70
CA GLY A 54 -12.13 -10.22 9.36
C GLY A 54 -13.28 -11.03 9.97
N LEU A 55 -14.16 -10.37 10.73
CA LEU A 55 -15.35 -10.99 11.31
C LEU A 55 -16.30 -11.56 10.25
N TRP A 56 -16.53 -10.82 9.16
CA TRP A 56 -17.36 -11.29 8.05
C TRP A 56 -16.74 -12.48 7.32
N GLY A 57 -15.40 -12.52 7.21
CA GLY A 57 -14.67 -13.66 6.69
C GLY A 57 -14.88 -14.91 7.55
N GLU A 58 -14.73 -14.80 8.86
CA GLU A 58 -14.98 -15.90 9.81
C GLU A 58 -16.43 -16.39 9.78
N GLN A 59 -17.40 -15.47 9.71
CA GLN A 59 -18.82 -15.81 9.59
C GLN A 59 -19.14 -16.49 8.24
N TYR A 60 -18.46 -16.09 7.16
CA TYR A 60 -18.61 -16.75 5.87
C TYR A 60 -18.04 -18.17 5.89
N GLU A 61 -16.86 -18.36 6.48
CA GLU A 61 -16.21 -19.66 6.59
C GLU A 61 -16.97 -20.64 7.48
N SER A 62 -17.58 -20.14 8.57
CA SER A 62 -18.45 -20.92 9.46
C SER A 62 -19.85 -21.17 8.89
N GLY A 63 -20.26 -20.43 7.86
CA GLY A 63 -21.58 -20.53 7.23
C GLY A 63 -22.66 -19.66 7.88
N ASP A 64 -22.31 -18.87 8.89
CA ASP A 64 -23.20 -17.93 9.59
C ASP A 64 -23.57 -16.70 8.73
N ALA A 65 -22.72 -16.34 7.77
CA ALA A 65 -22.98 -15.29 6.78
C ALA A 65 -23.00 -15.85 5.35
N LYS A 66 -23.89 -15.31 4.51
CA LYS A 66 -23.98 -15.68 3.09
C LYS A 66 -22.98 -14.86 2.26
N ALA A 67 -22.50 -15.45 1.16
CA ALA A 67 -21.61 -14.78 0.22
C ALA A 67 -22.12 -13.38 -0.20
N GLY A 68 -23.43 -13.27 -0.49
CA GLY A 68 -24.04 -12.00 -0.90
C GLY A 68 -23.98 -10.89 0.16
N GLU A 69 -24.02 -11.24 1.44
CA GLU A 69 -23.91 -10.29 2.55
C GLU A 69 -22.48 -9.77 2.63
N VAL A 70 -21.50 -10.68 2.58
CA VAL A 70 -20.07 -10.32 2.60
C VAL A 70 -19.64 -9.54 1.35
N ILE A 71 -20.16 -9.88 0.17
CA ILE A 71 -19.94 -9.10 -1.05
C ILE A 71 -20.48 -7.67 -0.90
N SER A 72 -21.68 -7.53 -0.33
CA SER A 72 -22.31 -6.21 -0.13
C SER A 72 -21.52 -5.37 0.88
N GLU A 73 -21.01 -6.01 1.93
CA GLU A 73 -20.12 -5.40 2.91
C GLU A 73 -18.84 -4.90 2.26
N ALA A 74 -18.09 -5.78 1.60
CA ALA A 74 -16.81 -5.44 0.98
C ALA A 74 -16.94 -4.28 -0.03
N LYS A 75 -18.01 -4.27 -0.84
CA LYS A 75 -18.31 -3.17 -1.77
C LYS A 75 -18.66 -1.86 -1.06
N ARG A 76 -19.37 -1.92 0.08
CA ARG A 76 -19.69 -0.73 0.88
C ARG A 76 -18.41 -0.14 1.46
N GLU A 77 -17.56 -0.97 2.06
CA GLU A 77 -16.27 -0.55 2.59
C GLU A 77 -15.36 0.02 1.50
N GLU A 78 -15.35 -0.61 0.32
CA GLU A 78 -14.59 -0.14 -0.85
C GLU A 78 -15.00 1.29 -1.22
N LYS A 79 -16.31 1.54 -1.32
CA LYS A 79 -16.86 2.86 -1.62
C LYS A 79 -16.51 3.89 -0.55
N THR A 80 -16.63 3.51 0.73
CA THR A 80 -16.26 4.37 1.87
C THR A 80 -14.79 4.75 1.83
N MET A 81 -13.89 3.77 1.67
CA MET A 81 -12.45 4.00 1.58
C MET A 81 -12.07 4.81 0.34
N ARG A 82 -12.76 4.60 -0.78
CA ARG A 82 -12.55 5.36 -2.02
C ARG A 82 -12.87 6.85 -1.85
N ALA A 83 -13.88 7.17 -1.04
CA ALA A 83 -14.30 8.55 -0.77
C ALA A 83 -13.39 9.30 0.21
N MET A 84 -12.50 8.60 0.92
CA MET A 84 -11.55 9.22 1.85
C MET A 84 -10.37 9.85 1.12
N GLY A 85 -9.87 10.96 1.66
CA GLY A 85 -8.74 11.72 1.14
C GLY A 85 -7.69 11.98 2.21
N PRO A 86 -6.90 10.96 2.62
CA PRO A 86 -5.73 11.19 3.46
C PRO A 86 -4.73 12.06 2.70
N THR A 87 -4.09 12.97 3.45
CA THR A 87 -3.07 13.89 2.96
C THR A 87 -1.67 13.28 3.00
N ASP A 88 -1.44 12.31 3.89
CA ASP A 88 -0.15 11.62 3.96
C ASP A 88 0.04 10.74 2.71
N PRO A 89 1.20 10.82 2.02
CA PRO A 89 1.45 10.04 0.81
C PRO A 89 1.35 8.52 1.01
N SER A 90 1.80 8.02 2.15
CA SER A 90 1.76 6.58 2.48
C SER A 90 0.34 6.13 2.80
N LEU A 91 -0.45 6.94 3.53
CA LEU A 91 -1.87 6.66 3.75
C LEU A 91 -2.68 6.73 2.45
N ALA A 92 -2.39 7.69 1.57
CA ALA A 92 -3.00 7.78 0.24
C ALA A 92 -2.66 6.56 -0.64
N GLN A 93 -1.44 6.03 -0.51
CA GLN A 93 -1.06 4.78 -1.16
C GLN A 93 -1.78 3.57 -0.55
N ALA A 94 -1.80 3.44 0.77
CA ALA A 94 -2.50 2.37 1.49
C ALA A 94 -3.98 2.34 1.11
N ARG A 95 -4.64 3.50 1.06
CA ARG A 95 -6.04 3.63 0.61
C ARG A 95 -6.28 3.03 -0.76
N ARG A 96 -5.43 3.33 -1.76
CA ARG A 96 -5.57 2.76 -3.11
C ARG A 96 -5.45 1.25 -3.11
N LEU A 97 -4.53 0.71 -2.31
CA LEU A 97 -4.32 -0.74 -2.19
C LEU A 97 -5.50 -1.41 -1.47
N LEU A 98 -6.01 -0.83 -0.38
CA LEU A 98 -7.20 -1.31 0.34
C LEU A 98 -8.43 -1.33 -0.56
N VAL A 99 -8.66 -0.27 -1.33
CA VAL A 99 -9.74 -0.22 -2.32
C VAL A 99 -9.62 -1.35 -3.34
N GLY A 100 -8.40 -1.62 -3.83
CA GLY A 100 -8.16 -2.75 -4.73
C GLY A 100 -8.39 -4.11 -4.05
N MET A 101 -7.94 -4.26 -2.80
CA MET A 101 -8.10 -5.47 -2.01
C MET A 101 -9.59 -5.83 -1.84
N LEU A 102 -10.40 -4.85 -1.41
CA LEU A 102 -11.85 -5.03 -1.21
C LEU A 102 -12.56 -5.39 -2.52
N ALA A 103 -12.18 -4.75 -3.62
CA ALA A 103 -12.74 -5.06 -4.94
C ALA A 103 -12.39 -6.49 -5.41
N GLU A 104 -11.14 -6.92 -5.25
CA GLU A 104 -10.70 -8.28 -5.60
C GLU A 104 -11.35 -9.33 -4.68
N TYR A 105 -11.51 -9.04 -3.39
CA TYR A 105 -12.17 -9.91 -2.43
C TYR A 105 -13.65 -10.10 -2.77
N ALA A 106 -14.39 -9.01 -2.97
CA ALA A 106 -15.78 -9.06 -3.43
C ALA A 106 -15.90 -9.85 -4.74
N LYS A 107 -14.98 -9.63 -5.68
CA LYS A 107 -15.00 -10.34 -6.96
C LYS A 107 -14.74 -11.84 -6.81
N ALA A 108 -13.84 -12.23 -5.91
CA ALA A 108 -13.57 -13.62 -5.61
C ALA A 108 -14.83 -14.31 -5.08
N LEU A 109 -15.53 -13.69 -4.14
CA LEU A 109 -16.76 -14.23 -3.57
C LEU A 109 -17.91 -14.32 -4.59
N GLU A 110 -18.05 -13.33 -5.48
CA GLU A 110 -19.01 -13.41 -6.60
C GLU A 110 -18.74 -14.63 -7.50
N ILE A 111 -17.48 -14.84 -7.87
CA ILE A 111 -17.09 -15.98 -8.71
C ILE A 111 -17.36 -17.30 -7.97
N GLN A 112 -17.01 -17.37 -6.69
CA GLN A 112 -17.25 -18.54 -5.85
C GLN A 112 -18.74 -18.88 -5.75
N GLN A 113 -19.60 -17.86 -5.58
CA GLN A 113 -21.05 -18.02 -5.50
C GLN A 113 -21.65 -18.63 -6.78
N HIS A 114 -20.99 -18.43 -7.93
CA HIS A 114 -21.36 -19.02 -9.21
C HIS A 114 -20.52 -20.27 -9.57
N HIS A 115 -19.89 -20.91 -8.58
CA HIS A 115 -19.06 -22.11 -8.72
C HIS A 115 -17.85 -21.97 -9.66
N GLY A 116 -17.38 -20.75 -9.89
CA GLY A 116 -16.15 -20.49 -10.65
C GLY A 116 -14.89 -20.57 -9.78
N ASN A 117 -13.72 -20.45 -10.43
CA ASN A 117 -12.44 -20.43 -9.73
C ASN A 117 -12.14 -19.03 -9.14
N ALA A 118 -12.43 -18.85 -7.85
CA ALA A 118 -12.16 -17.62 -7.11
C ALA A 118 -10.68 -17.40 -6.75
N GLY A 119 -9.85 -18.44 -6.82
CA GLY A 119 -8.47 -18.46 -6.33
C GLY A 119 -7.60 -17.29 -6.82
N PRO A 120 -7.58 -16.95 -8.12
CA PRO A 120 -6.77 -15.84 -8.63
C PRO A 120 -7.16 -14.47 -8.04
N HIS A 121 -8.46 -14.22 -7.86
CA HIS A 121 -8.95 -12.97 -7.26
C HIS A 121 -8.66 -12.92 -5.77
N MET A 122 -8.86 -14.04 -5.07
CA MET A 122 -8.54 -14.15 -3.65
C MET A 122 -7.04 -13.95 -3.39
N TYR A 123 -6.18 -14.55 -4.21
CA TYR A 123 -4.73 -14.35 -4.14
C TYR A 123 -4.33 -12.88 -4.33
N ARG A 124 -4.95 -12.17 -5.29
CA ARG A 124 -4.70 -10.74 -5.48
C ARG A 124 -5.18 -9.91 -4.30
N ALA A 125 -6.34 -10.23 -3.72
CA ALA A 125 -6.83 -9.56 -2.51
C ALA A 125 -5.80 -9.67 -1.38
N TYR A 126 -5.38 -10.88 -1.01
CA TYR A 126 -4.36 -11.05 0.04
C TYR A 126 -3.02 -10.42 -0.31
N GLY A 127 -2.60 -10.47 -1.59
CA GLY A 127 -1.40 -9.78 -2.05
C GLY A 127 -1.47 -8.27 -1.82
N LEU A 128 -2.61 -7.65 -2.13
CA LEU A 128 -2.86 -6.23 -1.89
C LEU A 128 -2.89 -5.90 -0.39
N ALA A 129 -3.50 -6.74 0.44
CA ALA A 129 -3.47 -6.59 1.89
C ALA A 129 -2.03 -6.58 2.44
N ASN A 130 -1.18 -7.49 1.98
CA ASN A 130 0.23 -7.54 2.36
C ASN A 130 1.00 -6.28 1.90
N TYR A 131 0.68 -5.74 0.72
CA TYR A 131 1.27 -4.47 0.29
C TYR A 131 0.81 -3.29 1.15
N VAL A 132 -0.46 -3.27 1.61
CA VAL A 132 -0.94 -2.27 2.58
C VAL A 132 -0.09 -2.35 3.85
N HIS A 133 0.01 -3.53 4.45
CA HIS A 133 0.80 -3.75 5.67
C HIS A 133 2.25 -3.26 5.47
N GLY A 134 2.90 -3.64 4.36
CA GLY A 134 4.27 -3.21 4.08
C GLY A 134 4.43 -1.69 3.84
N VAL A 135 3.41 -0.99 3.33
CA VAL A 135 3.42 0.48 3.21
C VAL A 135 3.27 1.13 4.58
N LEU A 136 2.32 0.66 5.38
CA LEU A 136 2.03 1.20 6.71
C LEU A 136 3.19 0.96 7.67
N GLN A 137 3.76 -0.25 7.67
CA GLN A 137 4.89 -0.61 8.54
C GLN A 137 6.12 0.27 8.28
N LYS A 138 6.39 0.60 7.02
CA LYS A 138 7.49 1.52 6.65
C LYS A 138 7.23 2.96 7.08
N ALA A 139 5.97 3.39 7.08
CA ALA A 139 5.57 4.75 7.42
C ALA A 139 5.39 4.98 8.93
N GLN A 140 5.12 3.91 9.70
CA GLN A 140 4.82 3.95 11.14
C GLN A 140 5.80 4.83 11.95
N PRO A 141 7.13 4.70 11.83
CA PRO A 141 8.06 5.49 12.65
C PRO A 141 7.92 7.01 12.41
N ALA A 142 7.62 7.42 11.17
CA ALA A 142 7.46 8.83 10.84
C ALA A 142 6.07 9.35 11.21
N LEU A 143 5.03 8.53 11.05
CA LEU A 143 3.65 8.92 11.34
C LEU A 143 3.38 9.01 12.85
N VAL A 144 3.94 8.10 13.66
CA VAL A 144 3.74 8.13 15.12
C VAL A 144 4.33 9.40 15.74
N THR A 145 5.49 9.86 15.27
CA THR A 145 6.10 11.14 15.72
C THR A 145 5.26 12.37 15.37
N ARG A 146 4.30 12.21 14.45
CA ARG A 146 3.37 13.26 14.01
C ARG A 146 1.98 13.11 14.62
N GLY A 147 1.78 12.12 15.51
CA GLY A 147 0.52 11.87 16.19
C GLY A 147 -0.46 10.96 15.44
N CYS A 148 0.01 10.23 14.42
CA CYS A 148 -0.76 9.21 13.72
C CYS A 148 -0.16 7.84 14.04
N ASP A 149 -0.80 7.10 14.94
CA ASP A 149 -0.43 5.73 15.27
C ASP A 149 -1.18 4.75 14.36
N LEU A 150 -0.45 3.86 13.68
CA LEU A 150 -1.01 2.81 12.83
C LEU A 150 -1.01 1.43 13.49
N THR A 151 -0.77 1.33 14.80
CA THR A 151 -0.68 0.04 15.51
C THR A 151 -1.91 -0.84 15.28
N ASP A 152 -3.12 -0.26 15.22
CA ASP A 152 -4.36 -1.00 14.97
C ASP A 152 -4.52 -1.50 13.50
N LEU A 153 -3.60 -1.12 12.61
CA LEU A 153 -3.58 -1.51 11.20
C LEU A 153 -2.42 -2.46 10.84
N LEU A 154 -1.57 -2.80 11.82
CA LEU A 154 -0.37 -3.62 11.63
C LEU A 154 -0.52 -4.96 12.35
#